data_AF-A0AAE3C9E4-F1
#
_entry.id   AF-A0AAE3C9E4-F1
#
_cell.length_a   1.000
_cell.length_b   1.000
_cell.length_c   1.000
_cell.angle_alpha   90.00
_cell.angle_beta   90.00
_cell.angle_gamma   90.00
#
_symmetry.space_group_name_H-M   'P 1'
#
loop_
_entity.id
_entity.type
_entity.pdbx_description
1 polymer ?
#
loop_
_entity_poly.entity_id
_entity_poly.type
_entity_poly.pdbx_seq_one_letter_code
_entity_poly.pdbx_strand_id
1 'polypeptide(L)'
;MEEIVFKPEFENCPRCGTPLKYHHMSPWREVQTLDKMFSARWVVFQCENCRVEGKPLLFKSAQLQRLVLPHMRYGVDVVVKVGRLIQEEHLT
;
A
#
# COMPACT_ATOMS: atom_id res chain seq x y z
N MET A 1 19.73 3.20 -2.57
CA MET A 1 18.29 3.09 -2.91
C MET A 1 17.52 3.81 -1.81
N GLU A 2 16.58 4.68 -2.14
CA GLU A 2 15.80 5.42 -1.12
C GLU A 2 14.92 4.44 -0.32
N GLU A 3 14.88 4.58 1.01
CA GLU A 3 14.05 3.75 1.90
C GLU A 3 12.91 4.58 2.49
N ILE A 4 11.66 4.16 2.26
CA ILE A 4 10.48 4.92 2.65
C ILE A 4 9.56 4.08 3.53
N VAL A 5 9.22 4.61 4.70
CA VAL A 5 8.25 4.00 5.62
C VAL A 5 6.90 4.69 5.49
N PHE A 6 5.88 3.94 5.09
CA PHE A 6 4.54 4.46 4.89
C PHE A 6 3.65 4.12 6.09
N LYS A 7 3.15 5.16 6.78
CA LYS A 7 2.19 5.06 7.88
C LYS A 7 0.76 5.24 7.36
N PRO A 8 -0.26 4.64 8.02
CA PRO A 8 -1.65 4.95 7.73
C PRO A 8 -1.92 6.45 7.90
N GLU A 9 -2.84 6.97 7.10
CA GLU A 9 -3.24 8.39 7.09
C GLU A 9 -4.11 8.78 8.30
N PHE A 10 -4.53 7.78 9.08
CA PHE A 10 -5.40 7.95 10.24
C PHE A 10 -4.63 7.65 11.53
N GLU A 11 -4.79 8.51 12.53
CA GLU A 11 -4.36 8.26 13.91
C GLU A 11 -5.46 7.61 14.76
N ASN A 12 -6.73 7.90 14.43
CA ASN A 12 -7.92 7.36 15.07
C ASN A 12 -8.72 6.48 14.10
N CYS A 13 -9.39 5.46 14.61
CA CYS A 13 -10.23 4.59 13.80
C CYS A 13 -11.40 5.40 13.20
N PRO A 14 -11.54 5.47 11.86
CA PRO A 14 -12.63 6.23 11.22
C PRO A 14 -14.01 5.63 11.47
N ARG A 15 -14.11 4.43 12.04
CA ARG A 15 -15.39 3.80 12.41
C ARG A 15 -15.84 4.07 13.84
N CYS A 16 -14.93 4.22 14.80
CA CYS A 16 -15.27 4.31 16.23
C CYS A 16 -14.54 5.40 17.01
N GLY A 17 -13.61 6.13 16.39
CA GLY A 17 -12.84 7.21 17.03
C GLY A 17 -11.69 6.74 17.94
N THR A 18 -11.61 5.46 18.30
CA THR A 18 -10.52 4.94 19.16
C THR A 18 -9.14 5.15 18.51
N PRO A 19 -8.13 5.64 19.27
CA PRO A 19 -6.76 5.73 18.78
C PRO A 19 -6.26 4.38 18.24
N LEU A 20 -5.67 4.41 17.06
CA LEU A 20 -5.10 3.21 16.45
C LEU A 20 -3.82 2.82 17.19
N LYS A 21 -3.63 1.52 17.40
CA LYS A 21 -2.40 0.98 18.00
C LYS A 21 -1.50 0.38 16.95
N TYR A 22 -0.20 0.54 17.15
CA TYR A 22 0.81 -0.16 16.36
C TYR A 22 0.55 -1.67 16.41
N HIS A 23 0.66 -2.34 15.26
CA HIS A 23 0.53 -3.79 15.16
C HIS A 23 1.84 -4.43 14.70
N HIS A 24 2.31 -4.11 13.49
CA HIS A 24 3.62 -4.56 12.98
C HIS A 24 4.10 -3.68 11.82
N MET A 25 5.35 -3.88 11.40
CA MET A 25 5.86 -3.38 10.13
C MET A 25 5.99 -4.53 9.14
N SER A 26 5.63 -4.31 7.88
CA SER A 26 5.87 -5.32 6.86
C SER A 26 7.37 -5.47 6.59
N PRO A 27 7.79 -6.56 5.92
CA PRO A 27 9.09 -6.61 5.29
C PRO A 27 9.29 -5.45 4.31
N TRP A 28 10.55 -5.07 4.12
CA TRP A 28 10.95 -4.19 3.03
C TRP A 28 10.67 -4.86 1.69
N ARG A 29 10.22 -4.07 0.72
CA ARG A 29 10.07 -4.51 -0.67
C ARG A 29 10.50 -3.41 -1.61
N GLU A 30 11.03 -3.80 -2.75
CA GLU A 30 11.34 -2.88 -3.83
C GLU A 30 10.06 -2.46 -4.57
N VAL A 31 9.97 -1.18 -4.87
CA VAL A 31 8.91 -0.56 -5.67
C VAL A 31 9.55 0.15 -6.86
N GLN A 32 9.11 -0.20 -8.05
CA GLN A 32 9.56 0.35 -9.32
C GLN A 32 8.41 1.12 -9.97
N THR A 33 8.51 2.44 -9.99
CA THR A 33 7.62 3.34 -10.74
C THR A 33 8.29 3.75 -12.04
N LEU A 34 7.58 4.45 -12.92
CA LEU A 34 8.16 5.02 -14.15
C LEU A 34 9.22 6.09 -13.83
N ASP A 35 9.05 6.83 -12.72
CA ASP A 35 9.95 7.93 -12.36
C ASP A 35 11.15 7.47 -11.54
N LYS A 36 10.94 6.51 -10.62
CA LYS A 36 11.99 6.08 -9.69
C LYS A 36 11.79 4.68 -9.11
N MET A 37 12.88 4.17 -8.54
CA MET A 37 12.92 2.93 -7.77
C MET A 37 13.31 3.20 -6.32
N PHE A 38 12.57 2.60 -5.39
CA PHE A 38 12.77 2.78 -3.95
C PHE A 38 12.38 1.51 -3.17
N SER A 39 12.92 1.37 -1.96
CA SER A 39 12.49 0.35 -1.01
C SER A 39 11.39 0.92 -0.12
N ALA A 40 10.30 0.19 0.03
CA ALA A 40 9.14 0.62 0.78
C ALA A 40 8.70 -0.44 1.79
N ARG A 41 8.20 0.01 2.93
CA ARG A 41 7.45 -0.85 3.85
C ARG A 41 6.28 -0.12 4.49
N TRP A 42 5.36 -0.92 5.01
CA TRP A 42 4.13 -0.46 5.60
C TRP A 42 4.29 -0.51 7.11
N VAL A 43 3.81 0.52 7.81
CA VAL A 43 3.45 0.38 9.21
C VAL A 43 1.98 0.00 9.26
N VAL A 44 1.68 -1.10 9.93
CA VAL A 44 0.31 -1.59 10.09
C VAL A 44 -0.13 -1.22 11.49
N PHE A 45 -1.27 -0.54 11.55
CA PHE A 45 -1.97 -0.24 12.79
C PHE A 45 -3.25 -1.06 12.87
N GLN A 46 -3.79 -1.21 14.08
CA GLN A 46 -5.05 -1.89 14.32
C GLN A 46 -5.96 -1.07 15.22
N CYS A 47 -7.26 -1.22 15.02
CA CYS A 47 -8.26 -0.80 16.00
C CYS A 47 -8.55 -1.96 16.95
N GLU A 48 -8.52 -1.70 18.27
CA GLU A 48 -8.86 -2.72 19.27
C GLU A 48 -10.37 -2.95 19.41
N ASN A 49 -11.18 -1.93 19.11
CA ASN A 49 -12.63 -1.96 19.27
C ASN A 49 -13.38 -2.49 18.03
N CYS A 50 -12.83 -2.27 16.84
CA CYS A 50 -13.48 -2.70 15.60
C CYS A 50 -12.93 -4.05 15.15
N ARG A 51 -13.84 -4.99 14.89
CA ARG A 51 -13.53 -6.30 14.31
C ARG A 51 -14.35 -6.56 13.06
N VAL A 52 -13.76 -7.31 12.13
CA VAL A 52 -14.43 -7.82 10.94
C VAL A 52 -14.18 -9.32 10.92
N GLU A 53 -15.24 -10.13 10.90
CA GLU A 53 -15.15 -11.60 10.94
C GLU A 53 -14.31 -12.12 12.12
N GLY A 54 -14.44 -11.48 13.29
CA GLY A 54 -13.69 -11.82 14.51
C GLY A 54 -12.25 -11.31 14.56
N LYS A 55 -11.70 -10.77 13.46
CA LYS A 55 -10.33 -10.26 13.37
C LYS A 55 -10.27 -8.74 13.61
N PRO A 56 -9.20 -8.21 14.23
CA PRO A 56 -9.01 -6.77 14.36
C PRO A 56 -9.02 -6.06 13.00
N LEU A 57 -9.63 -4.87 12.95
CA LEU A 57 -9.58 -4.04 11.76
C LEU A 57 -8.18 -3.44 11.60
N LEU A 58 -7.52 -3.73 10.49
CA LEU A 58 -6.15 -3.30 10.19
C LEU A 58 -6.14 -2.09 9.26
N PHE A 59 -5.19 -1.19 9.51
CA PHE A 59 -4.97 0.04 8.76
C PHE A 59 -3.56 0.03 8.18
N LYS A 60 -3.49 0.37 6.90
CA LYS A 60 -2.28 0.44 6.08
C LYS A 60 -2.28 1.77 5.34
N SER A 61 -1.13 2.27 4.93
CA SER A 61 -1.05 3.49 4.11
C SER A 61 -1.80 3.33 2.79
N ALA A 62 -2.81 4.16 2.58
CA ALA A 62 -3.48 4.30 1.30
C ALA A 62 -2.53 4.86 0.24
N GLN A 63 -1.58 5.73 0.62
CA GLN A 63 -0.56 6.26 -0.28
C GLN A 63 0.26 5.12 -0.93
N LEU A 64 0.78 4.17 -0.13
CA LEU A 64 1.53 3.04 -0.68
C LEU A 64 0.64 2.08 -1.50
N GLN A 65 -0.62 1.88 -1.11
CA GLN A 65 -1.58 1.05 -1.86
C GLN A 65 -1.89 1.62 -3.25
N ARG A 66 -1.91 2.94 -3.38
CA ARG A 66 -2.13 3.62 -4.66
C ARG A 66 -0.91 3.54 -5.57
N LEU A 67 0.29 3.52 -4.99
CA LEU A 67 1.53 3.43 -5.76
C LEU A 67 1.73 2.03 -6.34
N VAL A 68 1.50 0.98 -5.56
CA VAL A 68 1.80 -0.41 -5.95
C VAL A 68 0.80 -1.40 -5.37
N LEU A 69 0.33 -2.29 -6.22
CA LEU A 69 -0.64 -3.33 -5.84
C LEU A 69 -0.06 -4.32 -4.80
N PRO A 70 -0.92 -5.01 -4.04
CA PRO A 70 -0.48 -6.08 -3.14
C PRO A 70 0.38 -7.11 -3.87
N HIS A 71 1.48 -7.54 -3.24
CA HIS A 71 2.42 -8.54 -3.77
C HIS A 71 3.14 -8.18 -5.09
N MET A 72 2.96 -6.97 -5.61
CA MET A 72 3.68 -6.49 -6.79
C MET A 72 4.89 -5.63 -6.41
N ARG A 73 5.83 -5.54 -7.35
CA ARG A 73 6.99 -4.63 -7.33
C ARG A 73 6.80 -3.43 -8.25
N TYR A 74 6.10 -3.62 -9.36
CA TYR A 74 5.82 -2.55 -10.32
C TYR A 74 4.68 -1.66 -9.82
N GLY A 75 4.90 -0.36 -9.93
CA GLY A 75 3.91 0.65 -9.65
C GLY A 75 2.72 0.55 -10.61
N VAL A 76 1.60 1.11 -10.19
CA VAL A 76 0.36 1.13 -10.99
C VAL A 76 0.59 1.85 -12.32
N ASP A 77 1.42 2.89 -12.33
CA ASP A 77 1.85 3.63 -13.52
C ASP A 77 2.57 2.75 -14.55
N VAL A 78 3.50 1.90 -14.10
CA VAL A 78 4.19 0.92 -14.95
C VAL A 78 3.19 -0.07 -15.53
N VAL A 79 2.29 -0.61 -14.70
CA VAL A 79 1.26 -1.57 -15.14
C VAL A 79 0.36 -0.95 -16.21
N VAL A 80 -0.12 0.28 -15.98
CA VAL A 80 -0.97 1.00 -16.94
C VAL A 80 -0.21 1.29 -18.24
N LYS A 81 1.06 1.71 -18.16
CA LYS A 81 1.88 1.99 -19.34
C LYS A 81 2.11 0.73 -20.18
N VAL A 82 2.45 -0.39 -19.54
CA VAL A 82 2.61 -1.69 -20.23
C VAL A 82 1.30 -2.13 -20.86
N GLY A 83 0.18 -2.04 -20.13
CA GLY A 83 -1.14 -2.38 -20.67
C GLY A 83 -1.50 -1.54 -21.91
N ARG A 84 -1.20 -0.24 -21.88
CA ARG A 84 -1.39 0.64 -23.04
C ARG A 84 -0.49 0.26 -24.23
N LEU A 85 0.79 -0.04 -23.99
CA LEU A 85 1.71 -0.47 -25.06
C LEU A 85 1.25 -1.77 -25.70
N ILE A 86 0.84 -2.75 -24.89
CA ILE A 86 0.25 -4.00 -25.39
C ILE A 86 -0.98 -3.69 -26.25
N GLN A 87 -1.88 -2.82 -25.78
CA GLN A 87 -3.06 -2.44 -26.53
C GLN A 87 -2.71 -1.77 -27.87
N GLU A 88 -1.73 -0.87 -27.89
CA GLU A 88 -1.29 -0.15 -29.09
C GLU A 88 -0.56 -1.07 -30.09
N GLU A 89 0.28 -1.99 -29.61
CA GLU A 89 0.98 -2.97 -30.47
C GLU A 89 0.07 -4.12 -30.94
N HIS A 90 -0.94 -4.48 -30.15
CA HIS A 90 -1.88 -5.56 -30.43
C HIS A 90 -3.26 -5.03 -30.84
N LEU A 91 -3.32 -3.83 -31.42
CA LEU A 91 -4.47 -3.38 -32.22
C LEU A 91 -4.66 -4.37 -33.38
N THR A 92 -5.42 -5.42 -33.07
CA THR A 92 -6.14 -6.27 -34.02
C THR A 92 -7.57 -5.78 -34.12
#